data_AF-A0A351WNK7-F1
#
_entry.id   AF-A0A351WNK7-F1
#
_cell.length_a   1.000
_cell.length_b   1.000
_cell.length_c   1.000
_cell.angle_alpha   90.00
_cell.angle_beta   90.00
_cell.angle_gamma   90.00
#
_symmetry.space_group_name_H-M   'P 1'
#
loop_
_entity.id
_entity.type
_entity.pdbx_description
1 polymer ?
#
loop_
_entity_poly.entity_id
_entity_poly.type
_entity_poly.pdbx_seq_one_letter_code
_entity_poly.pdbx_strand_id
1 'polypeptide(L)'
;MPRGGYRPNSGPKKGTKYKKSTGKQTRRPKISADIIADAKAERLDPLTYMLNVMNDPSAEKERRDRMAMAAAPFVHARQADAGKGKKDEKNDKAKAAGSGRFAPSAPPQLKAVK
;
A
#
# COMPACT_ATOMS: atom_id res chain seq x y z
N MET A 1 -4.50 -17.93 13.05
CA MET A 1 -5.59 -17.78 14.03
C MET A 1 -6.90 -18.17 13.36
N PRO A 2 -7.65 -19.16 13.86
CA PRO A 2 -8.95 -19.51 13.31
C PRO A 2 -9.93 -18.35 13.52
N ARG A 3 -10.59 -17.89 12.45
CA ARG A 3 -11.64 -16.87 12.55
C ARG A 3 -12.86 -17.53 13.20
N GLY A 4 -13.28 -17.02 14.35
CA GLY A 4 -14.39 -17.58 15.12
C GLY A 4 -15.63 -17.77 14.24
N GLY A 5 -16.17 -18.99 14.20
CA GLY A 5 -17.36 -19.34 13.44
C GLY A 5 -18.63 -18.68 14.00
N TYR A 6 -19.76 -18.99 13.35
CA TYR A 6 -21.09 -18.52 13.76
C TYR A 6 -21.35 -18.81 15.23
N ARG A 7 -21.61 -17.77 16.03
CA ARG A 7 -22.03 -17.90 17.42
C ARG A 7 -23.53 -17.54 17.51
N PRO A 8 -24.40 -18.43 18.01
CA PRO A 8 -25.82 -18.12 18.19
C PRO A 8 -26.00 -16.84 19.02
N ASN A 9 -26.93 -15.96 18.62
CA ASN A 9 -27.16 -14.63 19.21
C ASN A 9 -25.99 -13.65 19.16
N SER A 10 -24.89 -14.00 18.48
CA SER A 10 -23.81 -13.06 18.22
C SER A 10 -24.09 -12.30 16.92
N GLY A 11 -23.79 -11.02 16.94
CA GLY A 11 -23.99 -10.11 15.83
C GLY A 11 -25.26 -9.26 15.97
N PRO A 12 -25.36 -8.20 15.17
CA PRO A 12 -26.48 -7.27 15.22
C PRO A 12 -27.82 -7.93 14.88
N LYS A 13 -28.90 -7.43 15.51
CA LYS A 13 -30.27 -7.92 15.30
C LYS A 13 -30.62 -7.96 13.82
N LYS A 14 -31.33 -9.00 13.39
CA LYS A 14 -31.82 -9.13 12.01
C LYS A 14 -32.57 -7.85 11.60
N GLY A 15 -32.10 -7.20 10.54
CA GLY A 15 -32.64 -5.91 10.05
C GLY A 15 -31.81 -4.67 10.43
N THR A 16 -30.75 -4.79 11.22
CA THR A 16 -29.81 -3.68 11.44
C THR A 16 -29.09 -3.33 10.15
N LYS A 17 -29.37 -2.15 9.62
CA LYS A 17 -28.62 -1.56 8.53
C LYS A 17 -27.31 -0.99 9.11
N TYR A 18 -26.20 -1.69 8.88
CA TYR A 18 -24.89 -1.08 9.14
C TYR A 18 -24.78 0.19 8.30
N LYS A 19 -24.32 1.30 8.91
CA LYS A 19 -23.87 2.44 8.10
C LYS A 19 -22.79 1.89 7.17
N LYS A 20 -23.03 1.91 5.86
CA LYS A 20 -21.96 1.68 4.88
C LYS A 20 -20.86 2.65 5.30
N SER A 21 -19.69 2.13 5.64
CA SER A 21 -18.50 2.98 5.76
C SER A 21 -18.46 3.76 4.47
N THR A 22 -18.73 5.06 4.55
CA THR A 22 -18.41 6.00 3.50
C THR A 22 -16.94 5.73 3.20
N GLY A 23 -16.66 5.43 1.94
CA GLY A 23 -15.49 4.65 1.54
C GLY A 23 -14.23 5.09 2.26
N LYS A 24 -13.38 4.11 2.65
CA LYS A 24 -12.02 4.32 3.18
C LYS A 24 -11.50 5.63 2.62
N GLN A 25 -11.40 6.66 3.49
CA GLN A 25 -10.77 7.91 3.09
C GLN A 25 -9.49 7.52 2.38
N THR A 26 -9.33 8.01 1.15
CA THR A 26 -8.20 7.67 0.30
C THR A 26 -6.96 7.75 1.17
N ARG A 27 -6.12 6.71 1.17
CA ARG A 27 -4.90 6.63 1.99
C ARG A 27 -3.83 7.62 1.49
N ARG A 28 -4.26 8.76 0.94
CA ARG A 28 -3.41 9.87 0.57
C ARG A 28 -3.08 10.58 1.87
N PRO A 29 -1.80 10.62 2.28
CA PRO A 29 -1.41 11.43 3.42
C PRO A 29 -1.83 12.87 3.11
N LYS A 30 -2.66 13.45 3.98
CA LYS A 30 -3.00 14.86 3.91
C LYS A 30 -1.83 15.64 4.49
N ILE A 31 -1.33 16.61 3.73
CA ILE A 31 -0.37 17.60 4.23
C ILE A 31 -1.11 18.48 5.25
N SER A 32 -0.46 18.83 6.36
CA SER A 32 -1.07 19.71 7.37
C SER A 32 -1.28 21.13 6.81
N ALA A 33 -2.29 21.83 7.31
CA ALA A 33 -2.62 23.18 6.85
C ALA A 33 -1.46 24.16 7.07
N ASP A 34 -0.74 24.00 8.17
CA ASP A 34 0.39 24.86 8.57
C ASP A 34 1.51 24.80 7.52
N ILE A 35 1.84 23.60 7.02
CA ILE A 35 2.86 23.44 5.97
C ILE A 35 2.43 24.14 4.68
N ILE A 36 1.14 24.09 4.34
CA ILE A 36 0.60 24.76 3.15
C ILE A 36 0.67 26.29 3.32
N ALA A 37 0.36 26.78 4.53
CA ALA A 37 0.41 28.20 4.84
C ALA A 37 1.85 28.73 4.78
N ASP A 38 2.80 28.05 5.42
CA ASP A 38 4.21 28.44 5.44
C ASP A 38 4.83 28.38 4.04
N ALA A 39 4.56 27.31 3.28
CA ALA A 39 5.02 27.22 1.89
C ALA A 39 4.47 28.36 1.04
N LYS A 40 3.19 28.74 1.23
CA LYS A 40 2.60 29.92 0.56
C LYS A 40 3.28 31.22 0.96
N ALA A 41 3.63 31.39 2.25
CA ALA A 41 4.31 32.58 2.74
C ALA A 41 5.68 32.75 2.04
N GLU A 42 6.39 31.64 1.83
CA GLU A 42 7.67 31.61 1.12
C GLU A 42 7.53 31.53 -0.41
N ARG A 43 6.29 31.51 -0.94
CA ARG A 43 5.97 31.34 -2.37
C ARG A 43 6.57 30.06 -2.98
N LEU A 44 6.69 29.01 -2.19
CA LEU A 44 7.19 27.70 -2.58
C LEU A 44 6.05 26.69 -2.73
N ASP A 45 6.27 25.67 -3.55
CA ASP A 45 5.44 24.47 -3.52
C ASP A 45 5.63 23.74 -2.17
N PRO A 46 4.58 23.15 -1.55
CA PRO A 46 4.71 22.48 -0.27
C PRO A 46 5.77 21.40 -0.23
N LEU A 47 6.01 20.67 -1.33
CA LEU A 47 7.05 19.65 -1.37
C LEU A 47 8.45 20.29 -1.30
N THR A 48 8.69 21.34 -2.09
CA THR A 48 9.96 22.07 -2.11
C THR A 48 10.27 22.68 -0.74
N TYR A 49 9.25 23.25 -0.08
CA TYR A 49 9.38 23.77 1.28
C TYR A 49 9.81 22.67 2.26
N MET A 50 9.15 21.50 2.25
CA MET A 50 9.53 20.37 3.12
C MET A 50 11.00 19.96 2.92
N LEU A 51 11.45 19.87 1.66
CA LEU A 51 12.83 19.50 1.32
C LEU A 51 13.84 20.55 1.81
N ASN A 52 13.52 21.83 1.68
CA ASN A 52 14.37 22.91 2.21
C ASN A 52 14.52 22.81 3.73
N VAL A 53 13.41 22.59 4.45
CA VAL A 53 13.43 22.42 5.91
C VAL A 53 14.26 21.22 6.33
N MET A 54 14.20 20.11 5.59
CA MET A 54 15.00 18.92 5.88
C MET A 54 16.52 19.18 5.76
N ASN A 55 16.93 20.03 4.82
CA ASN A 55 18.33 20.34 4.53
C ASN A 55 18.91 21.44 5.43
N ASP A 56 18.08 22.19 6.15
CA ASP A 56 18.50 23.27 7.03
C ASP A 56 19.00 22.73 8.39
N PRO A 57 20.30 22.82 8.71
CA PRO A 57 20.84 22.33 9.98
C PRO A 57 20.38 23.17 11.18
N SER A 58 19.93 24.41 10.97
CA SER A 58 19.45 25.30 12.04
C SER A 58 18.00 25.02 12.43
N ALA A 59 17.26 24.26 11.62
CA ALA A 59 15.89 23.89 11.91
C ALA A 59 15.79 22.84 13.03
N GLU A 60 14.79 23.02 13.90
CA GLU A 60 14.45 22.09 14.97
C GLU A 60 14.35 20.64 14.49
N LYS A 61 14.98 19.72 15.24
CA LYS A 61 15.11 18.32 14.82
C LYS A 61 13.74 17.66 14.59
N GLU A 62 12.80 17.88 15.49
CA GLU A 62 11.44 17.34 15.37
C GLU A 62 10.70 17.89 14.14
N ARG A 63 10.95 19.16 13.80
CA ARG A 63 10.37 19.78 12.61
C ARG A 63 10.92 19.13 11.34
N ARG A 64 12.23 18.85 11.29
CA ARG A 64 12.87 18.12 10.18
C ARG A 64 12.32 16.72 10.02
N ASP A 65 12.22 15.97 11.12
CA ASP A 65 11.67 14.61 11.13
C ASP A 65 10.21 14.60 10.64
N ARG A 66 9.41 15.60 11.03
CA ARG A 66 8.02 15.77 10.57
C ARG A 66 7.94 16.05 9.07
N MET A 67 8.79 16.93 8.54
CA MET A 67 8.83 17.22 7.09
C MET A 67 9.28 16.01 6.29
N ALA A 68 10.27 15.25 6.78
CA ALA A 68 10.72 14.02 6.16
C ALA A 68 9.59 12.98 6.05
N MET A 69 8.83 12.77 7.13
CA MET A 69 7.68 11.86 7.11
C MET A 69 6.59 12.31 6.13
N ALA A 70 6.34 13.63 6.04
CA ALA A 70 5.34 14.20 5.14
C ALA A 70 5.78 14.11 3.66
N ALA A 71 7.07 14.27 3.36
CA ALA A 71 7.64 14.24 2.02
C ALA A 71 7.90 12.81 1.48
N ALA A 72 8.17 11.84 2.35
CA ALA A 72 8.46 10.44 1.98
C ALA A 72 7.49 9.81 0.95
N PRO A 73 6.17 10.02 1.01
CA PRO A 73 5.21 9.44 0.06
C PRO A 73 5.32 9.98 -1.37
N PHE A 74 6.00 11.12 -1.55
CA PHE A 74 6.15 11.81 -2.83
C PHE A 74 7.53 11.58 -3.45
N VAL A 75 8.57 11.39 -2.62
CA VAL A 75 9.94 11.11 -3.06
C VAL A 75 10.15 9.62 -3.37
N HIS A 76 9.46 8.73 -2.62
CA HIS A 76 9.55 7.29 -2.85
C HIS A 76 8.28 6.77 -3.52
N ALA A 77 8.43 6.27 -4.74
CA ALA A 77 7.33 5.63 -5.44
C ALA A 77 6.83 4.42 -4.63
N ARG A 78 5.51 4.33 -4.40
CA ARG A 78 4.95 3.23 -3.62
C ARG A 78 5.12 1.95 -4.41
N GLN A 79 5.37 0.83 -3.74
CA GLN A 79 5.50 -0.47 -4.42
C GLN A 79 4.29 -0.85 -5.29
N ALA A 80 3.10 -0.35 -4.94
CA ALA A 80 1.89 -0.51 -5.76
C ALA A 80 1.92 0.28 -7.07
N ASP A 81 2.66 1.38 -7.12
CA ASP A 81 2.76 2.30 -8.26
C ASP A 81 4.08 2.10 -9.05
N ALA A 82 5.11 1.52 -8.42
CA ALA A 82 6.49 1.46 -8.92
C ALA A 82 7.00 0.06 -9.31
N GLY A 83 6.21 -1.01 -9.11
CA GLY A 83 6.67 -2.38 -9.30
C GLY A 83 5.58 -3.37 -9.70
N LYS A 84 5.99 -4.62 -9.92
CA LYS A 84 5.09 -5.77 -10.15
C LYS A 84 4.05 -5.81 -9.03
N GLY A 85 2.78 -5.63 -9.40
CA GLY A 85 1.72 -5.58 -8.40
C GLY A 85 1.60 -6.92 -7.67
N LYS A 86 0.87 -6.95 -6.56
CA LYS A 86 0.60 -8.21 -5.82
C LYS A 86 0.03 -9.32 -6.69
N LYS A 87 -0.61 -8.99 -7.82
CA LYS A 87 -1.08 -9.95 -8.82
C LYS A 87 0.09 -10.54 -9.62
N ASP A 88 1.01 -9.71 -10.05
CA ASP A 88 2.19 -10.12 -10.81
C ASP A 88 3.15 -10.93 -9.94
N GLU A 89 3.35 -10.53 -8.67
CA GLU A 89 4.13 -11.32 -7.70
C GLU A 89 3.53 -12.72 -7.45
N LYS A 90 2.19 -12.82 -7.41
CA LYS A 90 1.50 -14.12 -7.28
C LYS A 90 1.70 -14.97 -8.53
N ASN A 91 1.60 -14.37 -9.71
CA ASN A 91 1.83 -15.06 -10.97
C ASN A 91 3.27 -15.54 -11.09
N ASP A 92 4.25 -14.72 -10.71
CA ASP A 92 5.67 -15.09 -10.71
C ASP A 92 5.95 -16.23 -9.72
N LYS A 93 5.37 -16.17 -8.51
CA LYS A 93 5.46 -17.26 -7.53
C LYS A 93 4.81 -18.55 -8.04
N ALA A 94 3.66 -18.46 -8.71
CA ALA A 94 3.01 -19.63 -9.29
C ALA A 94 3.85 -20.25 -10.42
N LYS A 95 4.43 -19.42 -11.30
CA LYS A 95 5.36 -19.86 -12.35
C LYS A 95 6.60 -20.53 -11.77
N ALA A 96 7.20 -19.93 -10.74
CA ALA A 96 8.36 -20.51 -10.05
C ALA A 96 8.02 -21.86 -9.41
N ALA A 97 6.86 -21.97 -8.74
CA ALA A 97 6.41 -23.21 -8.10
C ALA A 97 6.08 -24.32 -9.11
N GLY A 98 5.62 -23.99 -10.32
CA GLY A 98 5.36 -24.94 -11.39
C GLY A 98 6.63 -25.46 -12.10
N SER A 99 7.80 -24.98 -11.70
CA SER A 99 9.10 -25.36 -12.27
C SER A 99 9.96 -26.14 -11.26
N GLY A 100 10.95 -26.90 -11.74
CA GLY A 100 11.88 -27.64 -10.89
C GLY A 100 11.28 -28.91 -10.28
N ARG A 101 11.56 -29.18 -9.00
CA ARG A 101 11.22 -30.46 -8.35
C ARG A 101 9.72 -30.76 -8.26
N PHE A 102 8.86 -29.74 -8.37
CA PHE A 102 7.40 -29.88 -8.35
C PHE A 102 6.76 -29.73 -9.73
N ALA A 103 7.55 -29.79 -10.81
CA ALA A 103 7.03 -29.73 -12.17
C ALA A 103 6.12 -30.95 -12.47
N PRO A 104 5.04 -30.77 -13.26
CA PRO A 104 4.18 -31.87 -13.66
C PRO A 104 4.96 -32.89 -14.52
N SER A 105 4.67 -34.19 -14.31
CA SER A 105 5.24 -35.26 -15.14
C SER A 105 4.78 -35.13 -16.59
N ALA A 106 5.63 -35.60 -17.52
CA ALA A 106 5.28 -35.66 -18.93
C ALA A 106 3.98 -36.46 -19.15
N PRO A 107 3.10 -36.01 -20.06
CA PRO A 107 1.86 -36.73 -20.37
C PRO A 107 2.17 -38.09 -21.02
N PRO A 108 1.29 -39.10 -20.83
CA PRO A 108 1.47 -40.42 -21.43
C PRO A 108 1.44 -40.34 -22.96
N GLN A 109 2.33 -41.08 -23.61
CA GLN A 109 2.39 -41.17 -25.07
C GLN A 109 1.36 -42.18 -25.58
N LEU A 110 0.44 -41.73 -26.42
CA LEU A 110 -0.49 -42.62 -27.12
C LEU A 110 0.21 -43.18 -28.35
N LYS A 111 0.47 -44.50 -28.37
CA LYS A 111 0.90 -45.20 -29.58
C LYS A 111 -0.33 -45.78 -30.28
N ALA A 112 -0.53 -45.43 -31.54
CA ALA A 112 -1.55 -46.07 -32.36
C ALA A 112 -1.16 -47.54 -32.56
N VAL A 113 -1.99 -48.46 -32.07
CA VAL A 113 -1.88 -49.88 -32.38
C VAL A 113 -2.54 -50.09 -33.74
N LYS A 114 -1.80 -50.67 -34.69
CA LYS A 114 -2.27 -51.03 -36.03
C LYS A 114 -3.02 -52.34 -35.99
#